data_AF-A0A175WHU3-F1
#
_entry.id   AF-A0A175WHU3-F1
#
_cell.length_a   1.000
_cell.length_b   1.000
_cell.length_c   1.000
_cell.angle_alpha   90.00
_cell.angle_beta   90.00
_cell.angle_gamma   90.00
#
_symmetry.space_group_name_H-M   'P 1'
#
loop_
_entity.id
_entity.type
_entity.pdbx_description
1 polymer ?
#
loop_
_entity_poly.entity_id
_entity_poly.type
_entity_poly.pdbx_seq_one_letter_code
_entity_poly.pdbx_strand_id
1 'polypeptide(L)' 'MSTPIKVAVLDDYQGISEPKFKALDPTKYEVSFFKDTLLPYNHPDTPQDVKDKLAERLQPFTVICTPTAPQTQKTTIGI' A
#
# COMPACT_ATOMS: atom_id res chain seq x y z
N MET A 1 2.66 26.37 7.19
CA MET A 1 2.96 25.20 6.33
C MET A 1 2.10 24.05 6.83
N SER A 2 1.24 23.46 6.00
CA SER A 2 0.48 22.27 6.37
C SER A 2 1.42 21.06 6.40
N THR A 3 1.23 20.16 7.37
CA THR A 3 1.95 18.88 7.41
C THR A 3 1.58 18.04 6.19
N PRO A 4 2.54 17.42 5.48
CA PRO A 4 2.25 16.53 4.36
C PRO A 4 1.35 15.36 4.77
N ILE A 5 0.50 14.92 3.84
CA ILE A 5 -0.32 13.72 3.99
C ILE A 5 0.59 12.51 3.85
N LYS A 6 0.61 11.65 4.87
CA LYS A 6 1.38 10.40 4.85
C LYS A 6 0.60 9.32 4.12
N VAL A 7 1.22 8.73 3.09
CA VAL A 7 0.65 7.68 2.25
C VAL A 7 1.49 6.40 2.36
N ALA A 8 0.86 5.31 2.77
CA ALA A 8 1.46 3.97 2.73
C ALA A 8 1.02 3.26 1.45
N VAL A 9 1.98 2.78 0.66
CA VAL A 9 1.73 1.91 -0.49
C VAL A 9 2.19 0.50 -0.12
N LEU A 10 1.23 -0.41 -0.01
CA LEU A 10 1.47 -1.80 0.34
C LEU A 10 1.66 -2.64 -0.92
N ASP A 11 2.24 -3.84 -0.78
CA ASP A 11 2.29 -4.87 -1.84
C ASP A 11 2.90 -4.43 -3.18
N ASP A 12 3.72 -3.38 -3.20
CA ASP A 12 4.39 -2.90 -4.41
C ASP A 12 5.66 -3.70 -4.72
N TYR A 13 5.55 -5.04 -4.70
CA TYR A 13 6.67 -5.96 -4.92
C TYR A 13 7.40 -5.70 -6.25
N GLN A 14 6.64 -5.32 -7.27
CA GLN A 14 7.14 -5.07 -8.62
C GLN A 14 7.54 -3.60 -8.86
N GLY A 15 7.37 -2.71 -7.87
CA GLY A 15 7.69 -1.28 -8.02
C GLY A 15 6.82 -0.57 -9.06
N ILE A 16 5.62 -1.08 -9.35
CA ILE A 16 4.70 -0.54 -10.37
C ILE A 16 4.08 0.77 -9.88
N SER A 17 3.90 0.89 -8.57
CA SER A 17 3.25 2.04 -7.94
C SER A 17 4.24 3.18 -7.76
N GLU A 18 5.51 2.88 -7.45
CA GLU A 18 6.54 3.89 -7.19
C GLU A 18 6.63 5.00 -8.25
N PRO A 19 6.66 4.74 -9.58
CA PRO A 19 6.65 5.79 -10.59
C PRO A 19 5.39 6.67 -10.57
N LYS A 20 4.22 6.09 -10.23
CA LYS A 20 2.94 6.81 -10.20
C LYS A 20 2.88 7.77 -9.01
N PHE A 21 3.35 7.32 -7.85
CA PHE A 21 3.35 8.12 -6.63
C PHE A 21 4.48 9.17 -6.62
N LYS A 22 5.59 8.94 -7.33
CA LYS A 22 6.65 9.96 -7.51
C LYS A 22 6.19 11.21 -8.28
N ALA A 23 5.08 11.13 -9.01
CA ALA A 23 4.49 12.29 -9.68
C ALA A 23 3.73 13.22 -8.72
N LEU A 24 3.49 12.80 -7.48
CA LEU A 24 2.84 13.63 -6.47
C LEU A 24 3.75 14.74 -5.96
N ASP A 25 3.14 15.85 -5.57
CA ASP A 25 3.84 17.00 -4.98
C ASP A 25 4.43 16.61 -3.60
N PRO A 26 5.77 16.56 -3.44
CA PRO A 26 6.40 16.12 -2.20
C PRO A 26 6.20 17.10 -1.04
N THR A 27 5.75 18.33 -1.32
CA THR A 27 5.38 19.29 -0.26
C THR A 27 4.01 18.99 0.35
N LYS A 28 3.18 18.21 -0.36
CA LYS A 28 1.83 17.82 0.06
C LYS A 28 1.74 16.37 0.47
N TYR A 29 2.59 15.49 -0.08
CA TYR A 29 2.53 14.05 0.14
C TYR A 29 3.88 13.48 0.55
N GLU A 30 3.86 12.70 1.62
CA GLU A 30 4.99 11.87 2.07
C GLU A 30 4.61 10.41 1.81
N VAL A 31 5.23 9.78 0.82
CA VAL A 31 4.89 8.41 0.41
C VAL A 31 5.92 7.41 0.91
N SER A 32 5.46 6.35 1.58
CA SER A 32 6.27 5.20 2.00
C SER A 32 5.82 3.94 1.29
N PHE A 33 6.76 3.16 0.77
CA PHE A 33 6.50 1.90 0.07
C PHE A 33 6.90 0.72 0.93
N PHE A 34 5.96 -0.18 1.18
CA PHE A 34 6.17 -1.41 1.93
C PHE A 34 6.20 -2.58 0.96
N LYS A 35 7.41 -3.11 0.73
CA LYS A 35 7.65 -4.27 -0.16
C LYS A 35 7.58 -5.59 0.60
N ASP A 36 7.50 -5.55 1.92
CA ASP A 36 7.36 -6.68 2.83
C ASP A 36 5.88 -6.89 3.23
N THR A 37 5.44 -8.15 3.13
CA THR A 37 4.13 -8.58 3.61
C THR A 37 4.21 -8.94 5.08
N LEU A 38 3.39 -8.28 5.91
CA LEU A 38 3.01 -8.83 7.20
C LEU A 38 1.79 -9.73 7.00
N LEU A 39 1.59 -10.70 7.91
CA LEU A 39 0.43 -11.57 7.85
C LEU A 39 -0.87 -10.74 7.97
N PRO A 40 -1.97 -11.18 7.33
CA PRO A 40 -3.23 -10.46 7.39
C PRO A 40 -3.75 -10.33 8.82
N TYR A 41 -4.18 -9.13 9.22
CA TYR A 41 -4.63 -8.85 10.59
C TYR A 41 -5.73 -9.81 11.09
N ASN A 42 -6.67 -10.17 10.22
CA ASN A 42 -7.86 -10.96 10.57
C ASN A 42 -7.67 -12.48 10.37
N HIS A 43 -6.49 -12.96 9.97
CA HIS A 43 -6.28 -14.40 9.82
C HIS A 43 -6.15 -15.06 11.21
N PRO A 44 -6.78 -16.23 11.46
CA PRO A 44 -6.72 -16.91 12.76
C PRO A 44 -5.29 -17.27 13.17
N ASP A 45 -4.44 -17.59 12.19
CA ASP A 45 -3.04 -17.97 12.44
C ASP A 45 -2.10 -16.76 12.60
N THR A 46 -2.58 -15.52 12.45
CA THR A 46 -1.73 -14.34 12.65
C THR A 46 -1.49 -14.11 14.14
N PRO A 47 -0.23 -14.20 14.62
CA PRO A 47 0.10 -13.96 16.02
C PRO A 47 -0.19 -12.51 16.44
N GLN A 48 -0.52 -12.30 17.71
CA GLN A 48 -0.86 -10.95 18.20
C GLN A 48 0.29 -9.95 18.00
N ASP A 49 1.55 -10.35 18.18
CA ASP A 49 2.69 -9.46 17.95
C ASP A 49 2.81 -9.00 16.49
N VAL A 50 2.36 -9.83 15.54
CA VAL A 50 2.32 -9.46 14.12
C VAL A 50 1.16 -8.50 13.83
N LYS A 51 0.02 -8.68 14.51
CA LYS A 51 -1.11 -7.74 14.44
C LYS A 51 -0.71 -6.36 14.98
N ASP A 52 -0.01 -6.34 16.11
CA ASP A 52 0.47 -5.11 16.75
C ASP A 52 1.47 -4.41 15.84
N LYS A 53 2.48 -5.13 15.31
CA LYS A 53 3.43 -4.60 14.32
C LYS A 53 2.73 -4.02 13.08
N LEU A 54 1.68 -4.68 12.58
CA LEU A 54 0.91 -4.19 11.44
C LEU A 54 0.16 -2.91 11.79
N ALA A 55 -0.48 -2.85 12.96
CA ALA A 55 -1.16 -1.65 13.44
C ALA A 55 -0.18 -0.49 13.63
N GLU A 56 0.95 -0.72 14.32
CA GLU A 56 2.00 0.27 14.53
C GLU A 56 2.61 0.77 13.23
N ARG A 57 2.87 -0.13 12.26
CA ARG A 57 3.39 0.22 10.94
C ARG A 57 2.44 1.15 10.19
N LEU A 58 1.12 0.94 10.30
CA LEU A 58 0.13 1.65 9.49
C LEU A 58 -0.51 2.85 10.20
N GLN A 59 -0.49 2.91 11.54
CA GLN A 59 -1.08 3.99 12.33
C GLN A 59 -0.65 5.40 11.90
N PRO A 60 0.62 5.67 11.54
CA PRO A 60 1.05 7.01 11.15
C PRO A 60 0.46 7.51 9.82
N PHE A 61 -0.12 6.63 9.00
CA PHE A 61 -0.52 6.95 7.63
C PHE A 61 -1.98 7.39 7.56
N THR A 62 -2.22 8.50 6.86
CA THR A 62 -3.58 9.00 6.60
C THR A 62 -4.24 8.21 5.48
N VAL A 63 -3.46 7.78 4.50
CA VAL A 63 -3.93 7.01 3.34
C VAL A 63 -3.15 5.71 3.27
N ILE A 64 -3.87 4.60 3.13
CA ILE A 64 -3.30 3.28 2.87
C ILE A 64 -3.78 2.84 1.49
N CYS A 65 -2.83 2.55 0.60
CA CYS A 65 -3.09 2.11 -0.75
C CYS A 65 -2.59 0.68 -0.93
N THR A 66 -3.47 -0.22 -1.36
CA THR A 66 -3.14 -1.57 -1.80
C THR A 66 -3.35 -1.64 -3.31
N PRO A 67 -2.32 -1.93 -4.13
CA PRO A 67 -2.49 -2.11 -5.56
C PRO A 67 -3.44 -3.29 -5.76
N THR A 68 -4.55 -3.04 -6.44
CA THR A 68 -5.42 -4.12 -6.87
C THR A 68 -4.61 -5.03 -7.78
N ALA A 69 -4.56 -6.33 -7.47
CA ALA A 69 -3.97 -7.31 -8.37
C ALA A 69 -4.50 -7.06 -9.79
N PRO A 70 -3.65 -7.15 -10.83
CA PRO A 70 -4.11 -6.93 -12.19
C PRO A 70 -5.24 -7.91 -12.47
N GLN A 71 -6.47 -7.39 -12.52
CA GLN A 71 -7.60 -8.08 -13.11
C GLN A 71 -7.16 -8.35 -14.54
N THR A 72 -6.85 -9.60 -14.86
CA THR A 72 -6.51 -10.03 -16.21
C THR A 72 -7.65 -9.56 -17.09
N GLN A 73 -7.43 -8.49 -17.86
CA GLN A 73 -8.41 -8.02 -18.84
C GLN A 73 -8.54 -9.14 -19.87
N LYS A 74 -9.45 -10.08 -19.63
CA LYS A 74 -10.00 -10.93 -20.68
C LYS A 74 -10.86 -10.03 -21.55
N THR A 75 -10.22 -9.20 -22.35
CA THR A 75 -10.84 -8.61 -23.51
C THR A 75 -11.00 -9.73 -24.53
N THR A 76 -12.09 -10.47 -24.41
CA THR A 76 -12.56 -11.35 -25.48
C THR A 76 -12.96 -10.43 -26.63
N ILE A 77 -12.15 -10.39 -27.68
CA ILE A 77 -12.55 -9.85 -28.98
C ILE A 77 -13.57 -10.85 -29.53
N GLY A 78 -14.85 -10.56 -29.31
CA GLY A 78 -15.94 -11.26 -29.97
C GLY A 78 -16.13 -10.66 -31.35
N ILE A 79 -15.63 -11.41 -32.35
CA ILE A 79 -15.81 -11.31 -33.82
C ILE A 79 -15.39 -10.02 -34.53
#